data_AF-A0A7Z9ITM0-F1
#
_entry.id   AF-A0A7Z9ITM0-F1
#
_cell.length_a   1.000
_cell.length_b   1.000
_cell.length_c   1.000
_cell.angle_alpha   90.00
_cell.angle_beta   90.00
_cell.angle_gamma   90.00
#
_symmetry.space_group_name_H-M   'P 1'
#
loop_
_entity.id
_entity.type
_entity.pdbx_description
1 polymer ?
#
loop_
_entity_poly.entity_id
_entity_poly.type
_entity_poly.pdbx_seq_one_letter_code
_entity_poly.pdbx_strand_id
1 'polypeptide(L)'
;CEIAPKLRDVLTSSVRDHLVSDVPVGIFLSAGLDSTTLAGLASEISSASLISMTLQFKELSGSLMDEAPLAAEVASIYGMQHTTRTVIGSEFRNEINSLFASMDQPSIDGANTYFVAKEAASMGLKVALSGLGGDELFGGYPSFQQVPRLVNGLSWFPGLNFVGKAFRIISAPVLKQLTSSKYASLFEYGGSFPGAYLLRRGLYMPWELPEILDPDFAAEGWQKLELMIRLNETIEGIANDAAKVSALEILWYMRNQLLRDSDWAGMAHSLEIRTPLVDGTLFRKVARMKASKKDLAGTLSKPLPDAILNRAKTGFYLPVREWLLGETSEEPQERGYRGWARKVYNGVS
;
A
#
# COMPACT_ATOMS: atom_id res chain seq x y z
N CYS A 1 -11.79 -2.40 -28.03
CA CYS A 1 -10.49 -2.83 -27.48
C CYS A 1 -10.55 -4.31 -27.15
N GLU A 2 -9.70 -5.15 -27.76
CA GLU A 2 -9.62 -6.61 -27.49
C GLU A 2 -9.00 -6.95 -26.13
N ILE A 3 -8.47 -5.97 -25.40
CA ILE A 3 -7.79 -6.18 -24.10
C ILE A 3 -8.81 -6.55 -23.01
N ALA A 4 -9.95 -5.86 -22.93
CA ALA A 4 -10.89 -6.04 -21.83
C ALA A 4 -11.48 -7.46 -21.74
N PRO A 5 -11.94 -8.11 -22.84
CA PRO A 5 -12.41 -9.49 -22.77
C PRO A 5 -11.33 -10.48 -22.31
N LYS A 6 -10.13 -10.37 -22.87
CA LYS A 6 -9.01 -11.25 -22.51
C LYS A 6 -8.55 -11.02 -21.06
N LEU A 7 -8.51 -9.77 -20.61
CA LEU A 7 -8.16 -9.43 -19.23
C LEU A 7 -9.20 -9.98 -18.26
N ARG A 8 -10.50 -9.84 -18.58
CA ARG A 8 -11.60 -10.41 -17.81
C ARG A 8 -11.42 -11.91 -17.65
N ASP A 9 -11.20 -12.66 -18.72
CA ASP A 9 -11.03 -14.12 -18.64
C ASP A 9 -9.91 -14.54 -17.70
N VAL A 10 -8.76 -13.84 -17.76
CA VAL A 10 -7.62 -14.14 -16.90
C VAL A 10 -7.89 -13.78 -15.44
N LEU A 11 -8.46 -12.60 -15.18
CA LEU A 11 -8.82 -12.19 -13.82
C LEU A 11 -9.86 -13.14 -13.23
N THR A 12 -10.93 -13.41 -13.97
CA THR A 12 -11.97 -14.36 -13.58
C THR A 12 -11.41 -15.75 -13.28
N SER A 13 -10.42 -16.22 -14.03
CA SER A 13 -9.71 -17.48 -13.72
C SER A 13 -9.04 -17.40 -12.34
N SER A 14 -8.25 -16.36 -12.08
CA SER A 14 -7.58 -16.20 -10.78
C SER A 14 -8.58 -16.11 -9.63
N VAL A 15 -9.64 -15.30 -9.77
CA VAL A 15 -10.67 -15.17 -8.74
C VAL A 15 -11.37 -16.49 -8.48
N ARG A 16 -11.71 -17.26 -9.53
CA ARG A 16 -12.33 -18.59 -9.40
C ARG A 16 -11.46 -19.54 -8.58
N ASP A 17 -10.17 -19.60 -8.89
CA ASP A 17 -9.24 -20.50 -8.20
C ASP A 17 -9.10 -20.13 -6.71
N HIS A 18 -9.15 -18.82 -6.38
CA HIS A 18 -9.08 -18.34 -5.00
C HIS A 18 -10.41 -18.42 -4.24
N LEU A 19 -11.55 -18.61 -4.92
CA LEU A 19 -12.86 -18.84 -4.28
C LEU A 19 -13.08 -20.30 -3.86
N VAL A 20 -12.23 -21.24 -4.28
CA VAL A 20 -12.35 -22.65 -3.90
C VAL A 20 -12.15 -22.80 -2.38
N SER A 21 -13.21 -23.18 -1.66
CA SER A 21 -13.22 -23.27 -0.20
C SER A 21 -14.41 -24.10 0.29
N ASP A 22 -14.20 -24.88 1.35
CA ASP A 22 -15.28 -25.60 2.07
C ASP A 22 -16.01 -24.72 3.09
N VAL A 23 -15.49 -23.52 3.35
CA VAL A 23 -16.03 -22.52 4.27
C VAL A 23 -16.37 -21.22 3.54
N PRO A 24 -17.29 -20.39 4.07
CA PRO A 24 -17.60 -19.10 3.46
C PRO A 24 -16.35 -18.23 3.25
N VAL A 25 -16.23 -17.67 2.05
CA VAL A 25 -15.15 -16.75 1.68
C VAL A 25 -15.66 -15.33 1.76
N GLY A 26 -15.05 -14.52 2.62
CA GLY A 26 -15.30 -13.09 2.72
C GLY A 26 -14.51 -12.30 1.68
N ILE A 27 -14.88 -11.03 1.49
CA ILE A 27 -14.13 -10.08 0.65
C ILE A 27 -13.92 -8.79 1.44
N PHE A 28 -12.67 -8.35 1.55
CA PHE A 28 -12.35 -7.02 2.02
C PHE A 28 -12.69 -6.01 0.93
N LEU A 29 -13.73 -5.24 1.18
CA LEU A 29 -14.24 -4.24 0.25
C LEU A 29 -13.82 -2.85 0.71
N SER A 30 -13.36 -2.07 -0.24
CA SER A 30 -12.99 -0.67 -0.05
C SER A 30 -13.57 0.14 -1.21
N ALA A 31 -13.41 1.46 -1.22
CA ALA A 31 -13.84 2.31 -2.33
C ALA A 31 -12.79 2.42 -3.45
N GLY A 32 -11.89 1.42 -3.55
CA GLY A 32 -10.82 1.37 -4.54
C GLY A 32 -11.17 0.49 -5.74
N LEU A 33 -10.58 0.77 -6.91
CA LEU A 33 -10.84 -0.02 -8.12
C LEU A 33 -10.47 -1.50 -7.98
N ASP A 34 -9.46 -1.82 -7.18
CA ASP A 34 -8.98 -3.21 -7.04
C ASP A 34 -9.97 -4.09 -6.29
N SER A 35 -10.33 -3.68 -5.08
CA SER A 35 -11.26 -4.40 -4.21
C SER A 35 -12.66 -4.45 -4.83
N THR A 36 -13.12 -3.36 -5.45
CA THR A 36 -14.44 -3.31 -6.10
C THR A 36 -14.51 -4.14 -7.38
N THR A 37 -13.46 -4.15 -8.21
CA THR A 37 -13.40 -5.03 -9.38
C THR A 37 -13.31 -6.49 -8.94
N LEU A 38 -12.47 -6.80 -7.95
CA LEU A 38 -12.36 -8.15 -7.41
C LEU A 38 -13.71 -8.64 -6.88
N ALA A 39 -14.42 -7.82 -6.11
CA ALA A 39 -15.72 -8.14 -5.55
C ALA A 39 -16.80 -8.30 -6.65
N GLY A 40 -16.78 -7.44 -7.67
CA GLY A 40 -17.69 -7.55 -8.81
C GLY A 40 -17.46 -8.84 -9.61
N LEU A 41 -16.21 -9.16 -9.93
CA LEU A 41 -15.87 -10.40 -10.63
C LEU A 41 -16.23 -11.64 -9.81
N ALA A 42 -15.95 -11.62 -8.50
CA ALA A 42 -16.31 -12.71 -7.60
C ALA A 42 -17.84 -12.89 -7.55
N SER A 43 -18.60 -11.80 -7.47
CA SER A 43 -20.07 -11.85 -7.43
C SER A 43 -20.69 -12.34 -8.74
N GLU A 44 -20.04 -12.06 -9.87
CA GLU A 44 -20.51 -12.52 -11.18
C GLU A 44 -20.27 -14.01 -11.43
N ILE A 45 -19.29 -14.63 -10.74
CA ILE A 45 -19.00 -16.07 -10.88
C ILE A 45 -19.51 -16.93 -9.74
N SER A 46 -19.78 -16.34 -8.58
CA SER A 46 -20.34 -17.06 -7.44
C SER A 46 -21.83 -17.31 -7.63
N SER A 47 -22.28 -18.53 -7.36
CA SER A 47 -23.70 -18.87 -7.31
C SER A 47 -24.36 -18.49 -5.98
N ALA A 48 -23.57 -18.20 -4.94
CA ALA A 48 -24.04 -17.79 -3.62
C ALA A 48 -23.74 -16.31 -3.36
N SER A 49 -24.55 -15.67 -2.53
CA SER A 49 -24.30 -14.29 -2.09
C SER A 49 -22.99 -14.26 -1.28
N LEU A 50 -22.07 -13.38 -1.69
CA LEU A 50 -20.77 -13.23 -1.06
C LEU A 50 -20.87 -12.33 0.17
N ILE A 51 -20.06 -12.63 1.18
CA ILE A 51 -19.90 -11.78 2.36
C ILE A 51 -18.82 -10.75 2.03
N SER A 52 -19.14 -9.48 2.20
CA SER A 52 -18.18 -8.38 2.04
C SER A 52 -18.12 -7.55 3.29
N MET A 53 -16.96 -6.98 3.58
CA MET A 53 -16.82 -6.11 4.73
C MET A 53 -15.94 -4.89 4.45
N THR A 54 -16.21 -3.81 5.17
CA THR A 54 -15.42 -2.60 5.13
C THR A 54 -15.15 -2.13 6.55
N LEU A 55 -13.91 -1.79 6.86
CA LEU A 55 -13.61 -1.03 8.07
C LEU A 55 -13.85 0.45 7.84
N GLN A 56 -14.52 1.06 8.80
CA GLN A 56 -14.69 2.50 8.92
C GLN A 56 -13.99 2.94 10.21
N PHE A 57 -13.39 4.13 10.20
CA PHE A 57 -12.87 4.74 11.43
C PHE A 57 -13.75 5.91 11.81
N LYS A 58 -14.18 5.97 13.07
CA LYS A 58 -15.14 6.99 13.52
C LYS A 58 -14.64 8.41 13.28
N GLU A 59 -13.35 8.65 13.47
CA GLU A 59 -12.70 9.95 13.28
C GLU A 59 -12.63 10.37 11.81
N LEU A 60 -12.74 9.41 10.87
CA LEU A 60 -12.79 9.68 9.44
C LEU A 60 -14.23 9.76 8.92
N SER A 61 -15.23 9.40 9.72
CA SER A 61 -16.62 9.31 9.30
C SER A 61 -17.10 10.62 8.68
N GLY A 62 -17.63 10.55 7.46
CA GLY A 62 -18.10 11.74 6.72
C GLY A 62 -17.00 12.60 6.09
N SER A 63 -15.72 12.22 6.21
CA SER A 63 -14.62 12.83 5.47
C SER A 63 -14.48 12.22 4.06
N LEU A 64 -13.67 12.84 3.20
CA LEU A 64 -13.32 12.27 1.88
C LEU A 64 -12.53 10.95 1.97
N MET A 65 -11.98 10.65 3.16
CA MET A 65 -11.25 9.42 3.46
C MET A 65 -12.18 8.29 3.95
N ASP A 66 -13.47 8.58 4.18
CA ASP A 66 -14.47 7.58 4.53
C ASP A 66 -14.90 6.78 3.29
N GLU A 67 -14.34 5.57 3.16
CA GLU A 67 -14.64 4.68 2.03
C GLU A 67 -15.94 3.89 2.24
N ALA A 68 -16.47 3.83 3.47
CA ALA A 68 -17.55 2.92 3.82
C ALA A 68 -18.87 3.16 3.05
N PRO A 69 -19.34 4.40 2.83
CA PRO A 69 -20.58 4.63 2.09
C PRO A 69 -20.50 4.11 0.63
N LEU A 70 -19.38 4.37 -0.05
CA LEU A 70 -19.17 3.93 -1.44
C LEU A 70 -18.97 2.41 -1.52
N ALA A 71 -18.28 1.81 -0.55
CA ALA A 71 -18.13 0.36 -0.48
C ALA A 71 -19.50 -0.34 -0.29
N ALA A 72 -20.36 0.21 0.58
CA ALA A 72 -21.72 -0.31 0.79
C ALA A 72 -22.59 -0.18 -0.47
N GLU A 73 -22.45 0.92 -1.23
CA GLU A 73 -23.12 1.10 -2.52
C GLU A 73 -22.70 0.00 -3.53
N VAL A 74 -21.40 -0.26 -3.66
CA VAL A 74 -20.89 -1.35 -4.51
C VAL A 74 -21.46 -2.70 -4.07
N ALA A 75 -21.47 -2.96 -2.78
CA ALA A 75 -22.00 -4.22 -2.26
C ALA A 75 -23.47 -4.41 -2.61
N SER A 76 -24.27 -3.35 -2.56
CA SER A 76 -25.67 -3.36 -3.00
C SER A 76 -25.80 -3.67 -4.50
N ILE A 77 -24.99 -3.04 -5.36
CA ILE A 77 -25.00 -3.25 -6.82
C ILE A 77 -24.76 -4.71 -7.20
N TYR A 78 -23.85 -5.38 -6.47
CA TYR A 78 -23.47 -6.76 -6.70
C TYR A 78 -24.22 -7.78 -5.83
N GLY A 79 -25.17 -7.34 -4.99
CA GLY A 79 -26.00 -8.24 -4.18
C GLY A 79 -25.22 -9.00 -3.10
N MET A 80 -24.17 -8.39 -2.54
CA MET A 80 -23.35 -8.96 -1.47
C MET A 80 -23.98 -8.72 -0.09
N GLN A 81 -23.78 -9.66 0.83
CA GLN A 81 -24.04 -9.46 2.25
C GLN A 81 -22.94 -8.58 2.83
N HIS A 82 -23.22 -7.28 2.97
CA HIS A 82 -22.24 -6.28 3.39
C HIS A 82 -22.29 -5.97 4.88
N THR A 83 -21.11 -5.85 5.50
CA THR A 83 -20.98 -5.34 6.87
C THR A 83 -19.93 -4.22 6.92
N THR A 84 -20.35 -3.05 7.38
CA THR A 84 -19.43 -1.98 7.76
C THR A 84 -19.12 -2.09 9.25
N ARG A 85 -17.84 -2.19 9.61
CA ARG A 85 -17.39 -2.16 11.00
C ARG A 85 -16.67 -0.88 11.33
N THR A 86 -17.29 -0.08 12.21
CA THR A 86 -16.69 1.15 12.71
C THR A 86 -15.77 0.85 13.89
N VAL A 87 -14.48 1.16 13.74
CA VAL A 87 -13.46 1.10 14.80
C VAL A 87 -13.31 2.48 15.44
N ILE A 88 -13.23 2.51 16.76
CA ILE A 88 -13.02 3.74 17.55
C ILE A 88 -11.65 3.75 18.25
N GLY A 89 -11.13 4.93 18.59
CA GLY A 89 -9.81 5.05 19.20
C GLY A 89 -9.60 4.28 20.51
N SER A 90 -10.64 4.04 21.31
CA SER A 90 -10.53 3.20 22.51
C SER A 90 -10.28 1.73 22.18
N GLU A 91 -10.87 1.22 21.11
CA GLU A 91 -10.60 -0.16 20.65
C GLU A 91 -9.16 -0.28 20.17
N PHE A 92 -8.66 0.73 19.44
CA PHE A 92 -7.25 0.77 19.06
C PHE A 92 -6.32 0.73 20.28
N ARG A 93 -6.57 1.55 21.31
CA ARG A 93 -5.76 1.58 22.53
C ARG A 93 -5.80 0.26 23.30
N ASN A 94 -6.95 -0.41 23.32
CA ASN A 94 -7.09 -1.71 23.99
C ASN A 94 -6.35 -2.83 23.23
N GLU A 95 -6.21 -2.70 21.91
CA GLU A 95 -5.58 -3.70 21.05
C GLU A 95 -4.09 -3.46 20.78
N ILE A 96 -3.56 -2.27 21.08
CA ILE A 96 -2.21 -1.88 20.66
C ILE A 96 -1.12 -2.86 21.12
N ASN A 97 -1.25 -3.43 22.32
CA ASN A 97 -0.30 -4.41 22.84
C ASN A 97 -0.41 -5.75 22.10
N SER A 98 -1.63 -6.23 21.85
CA SER A 98 -1.87 -7.45 21.07
C SER A 98 -1.41 -7.31 19.63
N LEU A 99 -1.64 -6.13 19.04
CA LEU A 99 -1.16 -5.75 17.71
C LEU A 99 0.37 -5.87 17.64
N PHE A 100 1.10 -5.23 18.55
CA PHE A 100 2.56 -5.31 18.57
C PHE A 100 3.07 -6.73 18.87
N ALA A 101 2.41 -7.46 19.77
CA ALA A 101 2.77 -8.85 20.08
C ALA A 101 2.56 -9.79 18.89
N SER A 102 1.67 -9.44 17.95
CA SER A 102 1.41 -10.22 16.74
C SER A 102 2.36 -9.89 15.58
N MET A 103 3.11 -8.79 15.66
CA MET A 103 4.04 -8.39 14.60
C MET A 103 5.35 -9.18 14.70
N ASP A 104 5.70 -9.93 13.66
CA ASP A 104 7.01 -10.57 13.56
C ASP A 104 8.15 -9.55 13.44
N GLN A 105 7.86 -8.39 12.83
CA GLN A 105 8.79 -7.27 12.69
C GLN A 105 8.03 -5.94 12.57
N PRO A 106 8.68 -4.80 12.88
CA PRO A 106 8.03 -3.49 12.79
C PRO A 106 7.43 -3.21 11.41
N SER A 107 6.24 -2.59 11.43
CA SER A 107 5.48 -2.24 10.23
C SER A 107 4.94 -0.81 10.32
N ILE A 108 4.76 -0.16 9.17
CA ILE A 108 4.09 1.15 9.04
C ILE A 108 2.69 1.05 8.42
N ASP A 109 2.27 -0.16 8.01
CA ASP A 109 1.08 -0.38 7.17
C ASP A 109 0.33 -1.67 7.54
N GLY A 110 0.58 -2.24 8.73
CA GLY A 110 -0.02 -3.52 9.12
C GLY A 110 -1.19 -3.41 10.09
N ALA A 111 -1.33 -2.27 10.79
CA ALA A 111 -2.41 -2.07 11.76
C ALA A 111 -3.80 -2.14 11.10
N ASN A 112 -3.96 -1.56 9.91
CA ASN A 112 -5.18 -1.64 9.11
C ASN A 112 -5.62 -3.07 8.83
N THR A 113 -4.66 -3.92 8.45
CA THR A 113 -4.87 -5.30 8.05
C THR A 113 -5.18 -6.17 9.27
N TYR A 114 -4.54 -5.88 10.41
CA TYR A 114 -4.87 -6.48 11.70
C TYR A 114 -6.33 -6.25 12.10
N PHE A 115 -6.79 -4.99 12.11
CA PHE A 115 -8.19 -4.72 12.50
C PHE A 115 -9.19 -5.36 11.55
N VAL A 116 -8.96 -5.34 10.23
CA VAL A 116 -9.94 -5.94 9.30
C VAL A 116 -9.96 -7.46 9.43
N ALA A 117 -8.80 -8.08 9.67
CA ALA A 117 -8.70 -9.50 9.93
C ALA A 117 -9.40 -9.90 11.24
N LYS A 118 -9.19 -9.12 12.31
CA LYS A 118 -9.87 -9.30 13.60
C LYS A 118 -11.39 -9.28 13.44
N GLU A 119 -11.91 -8.27 12.74
CA GLU A 119 -13.35 -8.12 12.54
C GLU A 119 -13.93 -9.21 11.62
N ALA A 120 -13.19 -9.65 10.59
CA ALA A 120 -13.61 -10.80 9.79
C ALA A 120 -13.71 -12.08 10.62
N ALA A 121 -12.69 -12.34 11.45
CA ALA A 121 -12.67 -13.51 12.32
C ALA A 121 -13.79 -13.47 13.37
N SER A 122 -14.11 -12.29 13.92
CA SER A 122 -15.22 -12.11 14.88
C SER A 122 -16.59 -12.41 14.26
N MET A 123 -16.73 -12.23 12.94
CA MET A 123 -17.90 -12.62 12.15
C MET A 123 -17.92 -14.11 11.77
N GLY A 124 -16.91 -14.88 12.17
CA GLY A 124 -16.80 -16.31 11.89
C GLY A 124 -16.17 -16.66 10.54
N LEU A 125 -15.64 -15.68 9.80
CA LEU A 125 -14.90 -15.95 8.56
C LEU A 125 -13.57 -16.64 8.86
N LYS A 126 -13.19 -17.56 7.97
CA LYS A 126 -11.90 -18.26 7.99
C LYS A 126 -11.05 -17.95 6.76
N VAL A 127 -11.66 -17.45 5.70
CA VAL A 127 -11.01 -17.07 4.45
C VAL A 127 -11.54 -15.71 4.00
N ALA A 128 -10.66 -14.81 3.58
CA ALA A 128 -11.02 -13.53 2.98
C ALA A 128 -10.18 -13.23 1.72
N LEU A 129 -10.79 -12.64 0.70
CA LEU A 129 -10.09 -12.11 -0.46
C LEU A 129 -9.71 -10.64 -0.25
N SER A 130 -8.50 -10.28 -0.65
CA SER A 130 -7.98 -8.91 -0.65
C SER A 130 -7.64 -8.43 -2.06
N GLY A 131 -7.91 -7.15 -2.34
CA GLY A 131 -7.52 -6.46 -3.58
C GLY A 131 -6.03 -6.09 -3.66
N LEU A 132 -5.21 -6.56 -2.72
CA LEU A 132 -3.75 -6.37 -2.71
C LEU A 132 -3.12 -6.89 -4.00
N GLY A 133 -2.16 -6.14 -4.55
CA GLY A 133 -1.45 -6.47 -5.80
C GLY A 133 -1.99 -5.74 -7.02
N GLY A 134 -3.21 -5.20 -6.95
CA GLY A 134 -3.80 -4.46 -8.05
C GLY A 134 -3.07 -3.15 -8.37
N ASP A 135 -2.51 -2.46 -7.36
CA ASP A 135 -1.76 -1.22 -7.59
C ASP A 135 -0.40 -1.48 -8.25
N GLU A 136 0.28 -2.55 -7.84
CA GLU A 136 1.54 -3.00 -8.38
C GLU A 136 1.42 -3.50 -9.82
N LEU A 137 0.37 -4.27 -10.09
CA LEU A 137 0.16 -4.89 -11.40
C LEU A 137 -0.37 -3.91 -12.45
N PHE A 138 -1.24 -2.97 -12.06
CA PHE A 138 -1.95 -2.08 -12.99
C PHE A 138 -1.56 -0.59 -12.88
N GLY A 139 -0.53 -0.25 -12.09
CA GLY A 139 0.01 1.11 -12.03
C GLY A 139 -0.80 2.08 -11.18
N GLY A 140 -1.26 1.65 -10.01
CA GLY A 140 -2.14 2.45 -9.14
C GLY A 140 -1.44 3.49 -8.27
N TYR A 141 -0.13 3.39 -8.09
CA TYR A 141 0.61 4.30 -7.21
C TYR A 141 1.12 5.55 -7.93
N PRO A 142 1.24 6.70 -7.23
CA PRO A 142 1.86 7.89 -7.79
C PRO A 142 3.31 7.70 -8.24
N SER A 143 4.02 6.70 -7.69
CA SER A 143 5.39 6.33 -8.06
C SER A 143 5.53 6.01 -9.55
N PHE A 144 4.50 5.41 -10.18
CA PHE A 144 4.48 5.10 -11.62
C PHE A 144 4.63 6.34 -12.51
N GLN A 145 4.29 7.52 -12.00
CA GLN A 145 4.50 8.78 -12.71
C GLN A 145 5.66 9.58 -12.13
N GLN A 146 5.80 9.62 -10.80
CA GLN A 146 6.76 10.47 -10.12
C GLN A 146 8.20 9.99 -10.30
N VAL A 147 8.45 8.68 -10.25
CA VAL A 147 9.80 8.12 -10.39
C VAL A 147 10.35 8.38 -11.81
N PRO A 148 9.64 8.02 -12.91
CA PRO A 148 10.15 8.32 -14.25
C PRO A 148 10.29 9.82 -14.52
N ARG A 149 9.35 10.65 -14.06
CA ARG A 149 9.45 12.12 -14.20
C ARG A 149 10.70 12.68 -13.53
N LEU A 150 11.01 12.18 -12.33
CA LEU A 150 12.19 12.62 -11.58
C LEU A 150 13.48 12.21 -12.29
N VAL A 151 13.57 10.96 -12.73
CA VAL A 151 14.74 10.43 -13.46
C VAL A 151 14.94 11.19 -14.77
N ASN A 152 13.88 11.37 -15.57
CA ASN A 152 13.98 12.08 -16.86
C ASN A 152 14.35 13.56 -16.69
N GLY A 153 13.94 14.19 -15.58
CA GLY A 153 14.29 15.58 -15.27
C GLY A 153 15.73 15.79 -14.77
N LEU A 154 16.39 14.75 -14.26
CA LEU A 154 17.71 14.86 -13.61
C LEU A 154 18.82 14.03 -14.25
N SER A 155 18.50 13.01 -15.03
CA SER A 155 19.47 12.09 -15.65
C SER A 155 20.40 12.74 -16.68
N TRP A 156 20.03 13.91 -17.22
CA TRP A 156 20.81 14.65 -18.21
C TRP A 156 21.99 15.45 -17.62
N PHE A 157 22.16 15.48 -16.30
CA PHE A 157 23.26 16.18 -15.64
C PHE A 157 24.40 15.21 -15.27
N PRO A 158 25.49 15.13 -16.06
CA PRO A 158 26.65 14.31 -15.71
C PRO A 158 27.32 14.81 -14.41
N GLY A 159 27.69 13.90 -13.52
CA GLY A 159 28.37 14.22 -12.24
C GLY A 159 27.44 14.57 -11.06
N LEU A 160 26.13 14.48 -11.24
CA LEU A 160 25.12 14.86 -10.23
C LEU A 160 25.29 14.16 -8.88
N ASN A 161 25.76 12.91 -8.84
CA ASN A 161 25.92 12.18 -7.59
C ASN A 161 27.00 12.78 -6.68
N PHE A 162 28.11 13.26 -7.24
CA PHE A 162 29.21 13.87 -6.48
C PHE A 162 28.85 15.29 -6.04
N VAL A 163 28.28 16.09 -6.94
CA VAL A 163 27.78 17.44 -6.64
C VAL A 163 26.59 17.39 -5.68
N GLY A 164 25.72 16.39 -5.81
CA GLY A 164 24.55 16.18 -4.97
C GLY A 164 24.90 15.83 -3.53
N LYS A 165 25.94 15.02 -3.31
CA LYS A 165 26.45 14.73 -1.95
C LYS A 165 27.00 15.98 -1.27
N ALA A 166 27.74 16.81 -2.00
CA ALA A 166 28.25 18.09 -1.49
C ALA A 166 27.10 19.09 -1.23
N PHE A 167 26.16 19.21 -2.16
CA PHE A 167 24.96 20.04 -2.00
C PHE A 167 24.13 19.60 -0.80
N ARG A 168 23.96 18.30 -0.57
CA ARG A 168 23.27 17.76 0.61
C ARG A 168 23.98 18.15 1.90
N ILE A 169 25.30 17.99 1.98
CA ILE A 169 26.08 18.35 3.19
C ILE A 169 25.86 19.83 3.54
N ILE A 170 25.83 20.70 2.53
CA ILE A 170 25.65 22.15 2.70
C ILE A 170 24.19 22.50 3.03
N SER A 171 23.23 21.88 2.35
CA SER A 171 21.82 22.28 2.40
C SER A 171 20.99 21.53 3.44
N ALA A 172 21.37 20.32 3.86
CA ALA A 172 20.61 19.51 4.80
C ALA A 172 20.38 20.17 6.17
N PRO A 173 21.35 20.87 6.81
CA PRO A 173 21.11 21.56 8.08
C PRO A 173 19.99 22.62 8.01
N VAL A 174 19.89 23.30 6.87
CA VAL A 174 18.90 24.37 6.63
C VAL A 174 17.57 23.80 6.12
N LEU A 175 17.62 22.89 5.15
CA LEU A 175 16.43 22.30 4.53
C LEU A 175 15.66 21.38 5.49
N LYS A 176 16.33 20.71 6.44
CA LYS A 176 15.67 19.93 7.51
C LYS A 176 14.76 20.79 8.38
N GLN A 177 15.08 22.07 8.55
CA GLN A 177 14.29 23.01 9.37
C GLN A 177 13.14 23.66 8.59
N LEU A 178 13.19 23.65 7.25
CA LEU A 178 12.23 24.37 6.40
C LEU A 178 11.32 23.45 5.57
N THR A 179 11.79 22.25 5.19
CA THR A 179 11.09 21.34 4.25
C THR A 179 11.45 19.86 4.53
N SER A 180 10.92 18.92 3.73
CA SER A 180 11.28 17.50 3.87
C SER A 180 12.76 17.26 3.53
N SER A 181 13.49 16.56 4.41
CA SER A 181 14.91 16.17 4.20
C SER A 181 15.19 15.46 2.87
N LYS A 182 14.16 14.89 2.24
CA LYS A 182 14.25 14.24 0.92
C LYS A 182 14.64 15.21 -0.20
N TYR A 183 14.27 16.49 -0.09
CA TYR A 183 14.62 17.51 -1.09
C TYR A 183 16.12 17.80 -1.14
N ALA A 184 16.82 17.71 0.00
CA ALA A 184 18.26 17.89 0.07
C ALA A 184 19.05 16.82 -0.72
N SER A 185 18.36 15.75 -1.14
CA SER A 185 18.98 14.55 -1.71
C SER A 185 18.43 14.19 -3.07
N LEU A 186 17.62 15.09 -3.63
CA LEU A 186 17.07 14.98 -4.96
C LEU A 186 18.17 14.80 -6.01
N PHE A 187 19.28 15.53 -5.86
CA PHE A 187 20.42 15.45 -6.77
C PHE A 187 21.31 14.22 -6.55
N GLU A 188 21.35 13.68 -5.32
CA GLU A 188 22.15 12.48 -5.02
C GLU A 188 21.46 11.19 -5.49
N TYR A 189 20.12 11.12 -5.39
CA TYR A 189 19.37 9.89 -5.69
C TYR A 189 18.42 10.00 -6.88
N GLY A 190 17.96 11.21 -7.25
CA GLY A 190 16.90 11.39 -8.24
C GLY A 190 17.29 11.10 -9.69
N GLY A 191 18.59 11.04 -10.01
CA GLY A 191 19.08 10.79 -11.36
C GLY A 191 18.99 9.33 -11.84
N SER A 192 18.58 8.38 -10.97
CA SER A 192 18.47 6.95 -11.29
C SER A 192 17.15 6.38 -10.78
N PHE A 193 16.64 5.32 -11.42
CA PHE A 193 15.42 4.63 -10.96
C PHE A 193 15.52 4.11 -9.52
N PRO A 194 16.60 3.39 -9.13
CA PRO A 194 16.78 2.95 -7.75
C PRO A 194 16.73 4.10 -6.74
N GLY A 195 17.44 5.20 -7.02
CA GLY A 195 17.51 6.32 -6.09
C GLY A 195 16.23 7.14 -6.04
N ALA A 196 15.59 7.40 -7.19
CA ALA A 196 14.29 8.06 -7.25
C ALA A 196 13.20 7.23 -6.55
N TYR A 197 13.26 5.90 -6.65
CA TYR A 197 12.38 4.99 -5.91
C TYR A 197 12.65 5.06 -4.39
N LEU A 198 13.92 5.04 -3.97
CA LEU A 198 14.28 5.21 -2.56
C LEU A 198 13.80 6.56 -1.99
N LEU A 199 13.98 7.67 -2.73
CA LEU A 199 13.45 8.97 -2.33
C LEU A 199 11.92 8.91 -2.14
N ARG A 200 11.22 8.21 -3.03
CA ARG A 200 9.77 8.10 -2.97
C ARG A 200 9.28 7.26 -1.79
N ARG A 201 9.84 6.06 -1.61
CA ARG A 201 9.37 5.04 -0.65
C ARG A 201 10.05 5.07 0.70
N GLY A 202 11.31 5.50 0.80
CA GLY A 202 12.05 5.54 2.05
C GLY A 202 11.39 6.49 3.06
N LEU A 203 11.12 6.03 4.28
CA LEU A 203 10.59 6.90 5.32
C LEU A 203 11.67 7.87 5.78
N TYR A 204 12.87 7.37 6.03
CA TYR A 204 14.10 8.10 6.31
C TYR A 204 15.13 7.82 5.23
N MET A 205 15.96 8.82 4.97
CA MET A 205 17.09 8.63 4.10
C MET A 205 18.29 8.06 4.86
N PRO A 206 19.27 7.42 4.18
CA PRO A 206 20.33 6.67 4.85
C PRO A 206 21.15 7.47 5.88
N TRP A 207 21.45 8.73 5.58
CA TRP A 207 22.20 9.61 6.51
C TRP A 207 21.36 10.14 7.68
N GLU A 208 20.03 9.94 7.67
CA GLU A 208 19.15 10.24 8.80
C GLU A 208 19.05 9.05 9.77
N LEU A 209 19.42 7.84 9.33
CA LEU A 209 19.29 6.63 10.16
C LEU A 209 20.08 6.71 11.48
N PRO A 210 21.32 7.24 11.53
CA PRO A 210 22.06 7.37 12.79
C PRO A 210 21.44 8.35 13.81
N GLU A 211 20.42 9.13 13.42
CA GLU A 211 19.69 10.02 14.34
C GLU A 211 18.58 9.27 15.11
N ILE A 212 18.19 8.09 14.63
CA ILE A 212 17.05 7.31 15.16
C ILE A 212 17.43 5.87 15.54
N LEU A 213 18.57 5.38 15.06
CA LEU A 213 19.13 4.07 15.34
C LEU A 213 20.56 4.25 15.84
N ASP A 214 21.06 3.23 16.54
CA ASP A 214 22.49 3.15 16.86
C ASP A 214 23.34 3.35 15.59
N PRO A 215 24.34 4.25 15.58
CA PRO A 215 25.11 4.58 14.38
C PRO A 215 25.85 3.40 13.76
N ASP A 216 26.44 2.52 14.58
CA ASP A 216 27.20 1.37 14.10
C ASP A 216 26.25 0.34 13.49
N PHE A 217 25.12 0.08 14.16
CA PHE A 217 24.05 -0.76 13.64
C PHE A 217 23.49 -0.23 12.31
N ALA A 218 23.23 1.07 12.22
CA ALA A 218 22.71 1.70 11.00
C ALA A 218 23.70 1.60 9.83
N ALA A 219 25.00 1.81 10.09
CA ALA A 219 26.05 1.71 9.09
C ALA A 219 26.22 0.27 8.60
N GLU A 220 26.31 -0.69 9.52
CA GLU A 220 26.44 -2.12 9.20
C GLU A 220 25.22 -2.62 8.43
N GLY A 221 24.01 -2.28 8.89
CA GLY A 221 22.75 -2.64 8.24
C GLY A 221 22.67 -2.08 6.83
N TRP A 222 23.01 -0.80 6.63
CA TRP A 222 23.02 -0.18 5.31
C TRP A 222 24.00 -0.86 4.35
N GLN A 223 25.20 -1.21 4.82
CA GLN A 223 26.20 -1.92 4.03
C GLN A 223 25.71 -3.32 3.64
N LYS A 224 25.19 -4.09 4.60
CA LYS A 224 24.68 -5.46 4.36
C LYS A 224 23.49 -5.50 3.41
N LEU A 225 22.64 -4.48 3.43
CA LEU A 225 21.46 -4.41 2.56
C LEU A 225 21.84 -4.23 1.09
N GLU A 226 22.99 -3.59 0.80
CA GLU A 226 23.45 -3.27 -0.56
C GLU A 226 22.33 -2.66 -1.42
N LEU A 227 21.49 -1.82 -0.78
CA LEU A 227 20.15 -1.53 -1.29
C LEU A 227 20.14 -1.01 -2.73
N MET A 228 21.05 -0.08 -3.03
CA MET A 228 21.15 0.52 -4.36
C MET A 228 21.54 -0.49 -5.45
N ILE A 229 22.40 -1.46 -5.12
CA ILE A 229 22.82 -2.52 -6.04
C ILE A 229 21.63 -3.42 -6.32
N ARG A 230 20.96 -3.91 -5.27
CA ARG A 230 19.83 -4.84 -5.40
C ARG A 230 18.60 -4.22 -6.06
N LEU A 231 18.33 -2.94 -5.80
CA LEU A 231 17.30 -2.19 -6.52
C LEU A 231 17.62 -2.07 -8.01
N ASN A 232 18.91 -1.91 -8.37
CA ASN A 232 19.34 -1.87 -9.76
C ASN A 232 19.23 -3.24 -10.44
N GLU A 233 19.67 -4.32 -9.78
CA GLU A 233 19.52 -5.70 -10.26
C GLU A 233 18.04 -6.05 -10.52
N THR A 234 17.13 -5.57 -9.67
CA THR A 234 15.68 -5.79 -9.82
C THR A 234 15.13 -5.29 -11.16
N ILE A 235 15.69 -4.21 -11.70
CA ILE A 235 15.21 -3.57 -12.92
C ILE A 235 16.10 -3.82 -14.13
N GLU A 236 17.17 -4.62 -13.96
CA GLU A 236 18.10 -4.94 -15.01
C GLU A 236 17.39 -5.68 -16.16
N GLY A 237 17.68 -5.28 -17.40
CA GLY A 237 17.03 -5.85 -18.59
C GLY A 237 15.58 -5.41 -18.84
N ILE A 238 14.96 -4.63 -17.94
CA ILE A 238 13.60 -4.10 -18.13
C ILE A 238 13.67 -2.78 -18.92
N ALA A 239 13.17 -2.78 -20.16
CA ALA A 239 13.21 -1.59 -21.01
C ALA A 239 12.16 -0.52 -20.62
N ASN A 240 10.96 -0.93 -20.23
CA ASN A 240 9.83 -0.02 -20.00
C ASN A 240 9.83 0.56 -18.58
N ASP A 241 9.71 1.88 -18.46
CA ASP A 241 9.77 2.57 -17.16
C ASP A 241 8.63 2.18 -16.20
N ALA A 242 7.41 2.00 -16.68
CA ALA A 242 6.30 1.54 -15.83
C ALA A 242 6.53 0.10 -15.35
N ALA A 243 7.12 -0.76 -16.17
CA ALA A 243 7.51 -2.12 -15.78
C ALA A 243 8.67 -2.11 -14.77
N LYS A 244 9.64 -1.19 -14.88
CA LYS A 244 10.68 -1.00 -13.85
C LYS A 244 10.07 -0.62 -12.51
N VAL A 245 9.14 0.34 -12.50
CA VAL A 245 8.45 0.75 -11.26
C VAL A 245 7.59 -0.39 -10.72
N SER A 246 6.86 -1.12 -11.57
CA SER A 246 6.09 -2.30 -11.15
C SER A 246 6.97 -3.36 -10.49
N ALA A 247 8.12 -3.71 -11.10
CA ALA A 247 9.07 -4.65 -10.51
C ALA A 247 9.58 -4.20 -9.13
N LEU A 248 9.90 -2.91 -9.00
CA LEU A 248 10.31 -2.33 -7.72
C LEU A 248 9.19 -2.39 -6.68
N GLU A 249 7.96 -1.99 -7.03
CA GLU A 249 6.82 -2.04 -6.11
C GLU A 249 6.48 -3.46 -5.68
N ILE A 250 6.48 -4.43 -6.60
CA ILE A 250 6.22 -5.85 -6.31
C ILE A 250 7.26 -6.40 -5.34
N LEU A 251 8.55 -6.20 -5.60
CA LEU A 251 9.62 -6.89 -4.89
C LEU A 251 10.08 -6.17 -3.63
N TRP A 252 9.96 -4.84 -3.56
CA TRP A 252 10.50 -4.03 -2.46
C TRP A 252 9.44 -3.47 -1.54
N TYR A 253 8.21 -3.28 -2.01
CA TYR A 253 7.10 -2.82 -1.18
C TYR A 253 6.10 -3.94 -0.91
N MET A 254 5.40 -4.45 -1.93
CA MET A 254 4.35 -5.45 -1.75
C MET A 254 4.84 -6.71 -1.03
N ARG A 255 5.94 -7.31 -1.50
CA ARG A 255 6.53 -8.50 -0.87
C ARG A 255 6.95 -8.28 0.57
N ASN A 256 7.66 -7.18 0.83
CA ASN A 256 8.32 -6.97 2.12
C ASN A 256 7.40 -6.30 3.16
N GLN A 257 6.34 -5.64 2.72
CA GLN A 257 5.40 -4.91 3.56
C GLN A 257 4.00 -5.51 3.48
N LEU A 258 3.31 -5.38 2.33
CA LEU A 258 1.88 -5.68 2.25
C LEU A 258 1.53 -7.17 2.44
N LEU A 259 2.25 -8.05 1.75
CA LEU A 259 2.04 -9.50 1.83
C LEU A 259 2.43 -10.04 3.19
N ARG A 260 3.58 -9.61 3.69
CA ARG A 260 4.04 -9.93 5.04
C ARG A 260 3.02 -9.47 6.08
N ASP A 261 2.54 -8.23 5.96
CA ASP A 261 1.61 -7.67 6.94
C ASP A 261 0.24 -8.34 6.89
N SER A 262 -0.19 -8.75 5.70
CA SER A 262 -1.39 -9.58 5.55
C SER A 262 -1.22 -10.96 6.20
N ASP A 263 -0.05 -11.56 6.09
CA ASP A 263 0.22 -12.88 6.65
C ASP A 263 0.10 -12.90 8.18
N TRP A 264 0.93 -12.12 8.89
CA TRP A 264 0.90 -12.14 10.36
C TRP A 264 -0.43 -11.60 10.91
N ALA A 265 -1.04 -10.59 10.27
CA ALA A 265 -2.32 -10.04 10.71
C ALA A 265 -3.47 -11.03 10.54
N GLY A 266 -3.51 -11.75 9.42
CA GLY A 266 -4.48 -12.82 9.19
C GLY A 266 -4.29 -13.96 10.18
N MET A 267 -3.05 -14.43 10.34
CA MET A 267 -2.73 -15.56 11.22
C MET A 267 -3.01 -15.26 12.70
N ALA A 268 -2.77 -14.02 13.16
CA ALA A 268 -3.11 -13.57 14.52
C ALA A 268 -4.60 -13.77 14.86
N HIS A 269 -5.46 -13.85 13.85
CA HIS A 269 -6.91 -14.03 14.01
C HIS A 269 -7.44 -15.31 13.35
N SER A 270 -6.56 -16.26 13.01
CA SER A 270 -6.93 -17.52 12.33
C SER A 270 -7.74 -17.30 11.04
N LEU A 271 -7.35 -16.28 10.27
CA LEU A 271 -7.98 -15.90 9.01
C LEU A 271 -6.97 -16.02 7.86
N GLU A 272 -7.30 -16.83 6.86
CA GLU A 272 -6.54 -16.93 5.62
C GLU A 272 -6.87 -15.74 4.71
N ILE A 273 -5.89 -14.88 4.43
CA ILE A 273 -6.04 -13.75 3.49
C ILE A 273 -5.46 -14.16 2.13
N ARG A 274 -6.33 -14.27 1.13
CA ARG A 274 -5.99 -14.62 -0.24
C ARG A 274 -5.85 -13.37 -1.11
N THR A 275 -4.90 -13.37 -2.04
CA THR A 275 -4.55 -12.19 -2.87
C THR A 275 -4.61 -12.52 -4.37
N PRO A 276 -5.81 -12.59 -4.98
CA PRO A 276 -5.97 -13.07 -6.35
C PRO A 276 -5.21 -12.25 -7.40
N LEU A 277 -4.91 -10.98 -7.12
CA LEU A 277 -4.16 -10.09 -8.02
C LEU A 277 -2.64 -10.30 -7.98
N VAL A 278 -2.14 -11.10 -7.03
CA VAL A 278 -0.71 -11.44 -6.87
C VAL A 278 -0.37 -12.79 -7.52
N ASP A 279 -1.37 -13.53 -8.00
CA ASP A 279 -1.18 -14.85 -8.60
C ASP A 279 -0.13 -14.85 -9.73
N GLY A 280 0.81 -15.81 -9.66
CA GLY A 280 1.90 -15.91 -10.62
C GLY A 280 1.43 -16.26 -12.03
N THR A 281 0.30 -16.98 -12.16
CA THR A 281 -0.28 -17.32 -13.46
C THR A 281 -0.98 -16.11 -14.09
N LEU A 282 -1.70 -15.32 -13.30
CA LEU A 282 -2.25 -14.02 -13.65
C LEU A 282 -1.13 -13.09 -14.10
N PHE A 283 -0.07 -12.94 -13.31
CA PHE A 283 1.05 -12.05 -13.61
C PHE A 283 1.67 -12.36 -14.99
N ARG A 284 2.00 -13.64 -15.27
CA ARG A 284 2.57 -14.06 -16.57
C ARG A 284 1.71 -13.69 -17.77
N LYS A 285 0.39 -13.69 -17.61
CA LYS A 285 -0.57 -13.36 -18.66
C LYS A 285 -0.76 -11.84 -18.79
N VAL A 286 -0.94 -11.13 -17.67
CA VAL A 286 -1.25 -9.69 -17.63
C VAL A 286 -0.04 -8.82 -17.93
N ALA A 287 1.18 -9.21 -17.51
CA ALA A 287 2.40 -8.43 -17.74
C ALA A 287 2.66 -8.13 -19.24
N ARG A 288 2.08 -8.93 -20.14
CA ARG A 288 2.18 -8.76 -21.60
C ARG A 288 1.07 -7.88 -22.20
N MET A 289 0.01 -7.57 -21.44
CA MET A 289 -1.20 -6.91 -21.93
C MET A 289 -1.15 -5.37 -21.81
N LYS A 290 -0.20 -4.81 -21.04
CA LYS A 290 -0.12 -3.36 -20.74
C LYS A 290 -1.45 -2.77 -20.24
N ALA A 291 -2.20 -3.55 -19.46
CA ALA A 291 -3.48 -3.14 -18.91
C ALA A 291 -3.32 -2.06 -17.83
N SER A 292 -4.26 -1.14 -17.78
CA SER A 292 -4.35 -0.08 -16.77
C SER A 292 -5.44 -0.36 -15.74
N LYS A 293 -5.51 0.46 -14.69
CA LYS A 293 -6.63 0.48 -13.73
C LYS A 293 -8.00 0.66 -14.38
N LYS A 294 -8.08 1.41 -15.48
CA LYS A 294 -9.35 1.59 -16.21
C LYS A 294 -9.74 0.32 -16.95
N ASP A 295 -8.77 -0.39 -17.51
CA ASP A 295 -9.01 -1.70 -18.14
C ASP A 295 -9.45 -2.73 -17.09
N LEU A 296 -8.86 -2.69 -15.90
CA LEU A 296 -9.28 -3.51 -14.75
C LEU A 296 -10.77 -3.27 -14.43
N ALA A 297 -11.17 -2.03 -14.17
CA ALA A 297 -12.57 -1.70 -13.88
C ALA A 297 -13.53 -2.01 -15.04
N GLY A 298 -13.06 -1.84 -16.27
CA GLY A 298 -13.80 -2.15 -17.50
C GLY A 298 -14.01 -3.64 -17.76
N THR A 299 -13.49 -4.53 -16.91
CA THR A 299 -13.74 -5.97 -17.02
C THR A 299 -15.10 -6.40 -16.50
N LEU A 300 -15.78 -5.59 -15.67
CA LEU A 300 -17.05 -5.94 -15.04
C LEU A 300 -18.22 -5.88 -16.02
N SER A 301 -19.18 -6.80 -15.88
CA SER A 301 -20.40 -6.80 -16.71
C SER A 301 -21.35 -5.69 -16.27
N LYS A 302 -21.46 -5.48 -14.95
CA LYS A 302 -22.10 -4.31 -14.37
C LYS A 302 -21.04 -3.24 -14.12
N PRO A 303 -21.13 -2.03 -14.69
CA PRO A 303 -20.12 -1.01 -14.47
C PRO A 303 -20.12 -0.51 -13.01
N LEU A 304 -18.96 -0.09 -12.52
CA LEU A 304 -18.84 0.59 -11.24
C LEU A 304 -19.45 2.01 -11.31
N PRO A 305 -19.93 2.56 -10.17
CA PRO A 305 -20.36 3.96 -10.10
C PRO A 305 -19.26 4.94 -10.53
N ASP A 306 -19.65 6.03 -11.18
CA ASP A 306 -18.73 7.11 -11.59
C ASP A 306 -17.95 7.69 -10.40
N ALA A 307 -18.57 7.70 -9.22
CA ALA A 307 -17.96 8.13 -7.97
C ALA A 307 -16.71 7.30 -7.59
N ILE A 308 -16.64 6.03 -8.02
CA ILE A 308 -15.50 5.13 -7.79
C ILE A 308 -14.50 5.22 -8.93
N LEU A 309 -14.98 5.26 -10.19
CA LEU A 309 -14.14 5.36 -11.38
C LEU A 309 -13.28 6.63 -11.38
N ASN A 310 -13.81 7.74 -10.87
CA ASN A 310 -13.13 9.04 -10.84
C ASN A 310 -12.50 9.37 -9.49
N ARG A 311 -12.59 8.47 -8.51
CA ARG A 311 -12.07 8.69 -7.16
C ARG A 311 -10.55 8.79 -7.18
N ALA A 312 -9.99 9.79 -6.51
CA ALA A 312 -8.57 9.80 -6.22
C ALA A 312 -8.23 8.65 -5.27
N LYS A 313 -7.12 7.94 -5.52
CA LYS A 313 -6.66 6.87 -4.64
C LYS A 313 -6.36 7.45 -3.25
N THR A 314 -7.15 7.06 -2.27
CA THR A 314 -6.82 7.21 -0.85
C THR A 314 -6.20 5.90 -0.38
N GLY A 315 -5.08 5.94 0.33
CA GLY A 315 -4.54 4.75 0.98
C GLY A 315 -5.50 4.28 2.09
N PHE A 316 -5.28 3.08 2.62
CA PHE A 316 -6.04 2.59 3.76
C PHE A 316 -5.54 3.26 5.05
N TYR A 317 -5.95 4.52 5.25
CA TYR A 317 -5.50 5.40 6.32
C TYR A 317 -6.15 5.04 7.66
N LEU A 318 -5.32 4.94 8.71
CA LEU A 318 -5.78 4.87 10.10
C LEU A 318 -5.50 6.19 10.79
N PRO A 319 -6.45 6.73 11.57
CA PRO A 319 -6.26 7.94 12.36
C PRO A 319 -5.44 7.67 13.63
N VAL A 320 -4.28 6.99 13.48
CA VAL A 320 -3.38 6.63 14.59
C VAL A 320 -2.87 7.86 15.32
N ARG A 321 -2.60 8.94 14.57
CA ARG A 321 -2.16 10.21 15.15
C ARG A 321 -3.22 10.74 16.11
N GLU A 322 -4.47 10.81 15.64
CA GLU A 322 -5.61 11.31 16.41
C GLU A 322 -5.84 10.44 17.66
N TRP A 323 -5.69 9.12 17.53
CA TRP A 323 -5.87 8.20 18.65
C TRP A 323 -4.79 8.28 19.72
N LEU A 324 -3.53 8.50 19.33
CA LEU A 324 -2.38 8.54 20.22
C LEU A 324 -2.16 9.92 20.85
N LEU A 325 -2.36 11.00 20.10
CA LEU A 325 -2.04 12.34 20.57
C LEU A 325 -3.24 13.13 21.10
N GLY A 326 -4.47 12.68 20.82
CA GLY A 326 -5.69 13.43 21.11
C GLY A 326 -5.83 14.69 20.26
N GLU A 327 -7.02 15.31 20.30
CA GLU A 327 -7.39 16.46 19.47
C GLU A 327 -6.57 17.75 19.78
N THR A 328 -5.92 17.83 20.94
CA THR A 328 -5.32 19.08 21.48
C THR A 328 -3.80 19.18 21.34
N SER A 329 -3.16 18.27 20.60
CA SER A 329 -1.71 18.29 20.46
C SER A 329 -1.21 19.34 19.47
N GLU A 330 -0.51 20.36 19.98
CA GLU A 330 0.24 21.33 19.14
C GLU A 330 1.15 20.58 18.14
N GLU A 331 1.12 21.02 16.89
CA GLU A 331 1.77 20.35 15.76
C GLU A 331 3.30 20.39 15.86
N PRO A 332 4.00 19.26 15.69
CA PRO A 332 5.37 19.31 15.19
C PRO A 332 5.34 19.82 13.74
N GLN A 333 6.24 20.75 13.40
CA GLN A 333 6.39 21.31 12.04
C GLN A 333 6.68 20.28 10.92
N GLU A 334 6.88 19.00 11.26
CA GLU A 334 7.25 17.95 10.31
C GLU A 334 6.04 17.23 9.70
N ARG A 335 6.01 17.15 8.36
CA ARG A 335 4.94 16.50 7.59
C ARG A 335 4.98 14.96 7.65
N GLY A 336 3.79 14.34 7.66
CA GLY A 336 3.61 12.89 7.52
C GLY A 336 3.83 12.11 8.82
N TYR A 337 4.18 10.83 8.72
CA TYR A 337 4.36 9.95 9.88
C TYR A 337 5.46 10.42 10.86
N ARG A 338 6.47 11.17 10.38
CA ARG A 338 7.65 11.55 11.16
C ARG A 338 7.33 12.45 12.36
N GLY A 339 6.46 13.45 12.16
CA GLY A 339 6.21 14.48 13.17
C GLY A 339 5.67 13.90 14.47
N TRP A 340 4.57 13.15 14.39
CA TRP A 340 3.95 12.55 15.57
C TRP A 340 4.71 11.31 16.09
N ALA A 341 5.41 10.56 15.23
CA ALA A 341 6.24 9.43 15.67
C ALA A 341 7.37 9.88 16.61
N ARG A 342 8.01 11.03 16.34
CA ARG A 342 9.01 11.60 17.26
C ARG A 342 8.40 12.01 18.60
N LYS A 343 7.18 12.55 18.61
CA LYS A 343 6.48 12.89 19.86
C LYS A 343 6.20 11.65 20.70
N VAL A 344 5.79 10.54 20.07
CA VAL A 344 5.64 9.25 20.76
C VAL A 344 6.98 8.76 21.28
N TYR A 345 8.02 8.75 20.44
CA TYR A 345 9.37 8.32 20.85
C TYR A 345 9.91 9.12 22.05
N ASN A 346 9.78 10.45 22.02
CA ASN A 346 10.24 11.34 23.08
C ASN A 346 9.34 11.34 24.32
N GLY A 347 8.07 10.95 24.19
CA GLY A 347 7.08 10.95 25.27
C GLY A 347 6.95 9.61 26.00
N VAL A 348 7.69 8.58 25.58
CA VAL A 348 7.76 7.25 26.22
C VAL A 348 8.91 7.16 27.23
N SER A 349 9.54 8.29 27.60
CA SER A 349 10.52 8.37 28.69
C SER A 349 9.89 8.37 30.08
#